data_AF-A0A645GFJ5-F1
#
_entry.id   AF-A0A645GFJ5-F1
#
_cell.length_a   1.000
_cell.length_b   1.000
_cell.length_c   1.000
_cell.angle_alpha   90.00
_cell.angle_beta   90.00
_cell.angle_gamma   90.00
#
_symmetry.space_group_name_H-M   'P 1'
#
loop_
_entity.id
_entity.type
_entity.pdbx_description
1 polymer ?
#
loop_
_entity_poly.entity_id
_entity_poly.type
_entity_poly.pdbx_seq_one_letter_code
_entity_poly.pdbx_strand_id
1 'polypeptide(L)' 'MATDMKRIMLSLPKDLEAEVDEIKRGKFYGQSYAEMYRQLISLGIAQIKNCDVKNELSA' A
#
# COMPACT_ATOMS: atom_id res chain seq x y z
N MET A 1 -11.81 -13.94 17.42
CA MET A 1 -12.68 -13.59 16.28
C MET A 1 -11.94 -13.93 15.01
N ALA A 2 -12.49 -14.80 14.16
CA ALA A 2 -11.83 -15.18 12.91
C ALA A 2 -11.71 -13.93 12.04
N THR A 3 -10.50 -13.40 11.92
CA THR A 3 -10.25 -12.27 11.05
C THR A 3 -10.27 -12.81 9.63
N ASP A 4 -11.21 -12.34 8.81
CA ASP A 4 -11.35 -12.69 7.39
C ASP A 4 -10.15 -12.13 6.60
N MET A 5 -8.98 -12.73 6.82
CA MET A 5 -7.73 -12.35 6.17
C MET A 5 -7.47 -13.28 5.00
N LYS A 6 -7.65 -12.76 3.79
CA LYS A 6 -7.23 -13.45 2.58
C LYS A 6 -5.72 -13.35 2.43
N ARG A 7 -5.04 -14.50 2.36
CA ARG A 7 -3.60 -14.57 2.10
C ARG A 7 -3.35 -14.34 0.61
N ILE A 8 -2.44 -13.43 0.29
CA ILE A 8 -2.00 -13.15 -1.08
C ILE A 8 -0.49 -13.35 -1.09
N MET A 9 0.00 -14.23 -1.98
CA MET A 9 1.42 -14.27 -2.32
C MET A 9 1.65 -13.33 -3.49
N LEU A 10 2.53 -12.35 -3.29
CA LEU A 10 2.88 -11.35 -4.29
C LEU A 10 4.36 -11.51 -4.62
N SER A 11 4.66 -11.79 -5.88
CA SER A 11 6.03 -11.75 -6.38
C SER A 11 6.33 -10.33 -6.84
N LEU A 12 7.36 -9.72 -6.25
CA LEU A 12 7.79 -8.36 -6.59
C LEU A 12 9.17 -8.42 -7.29
N PRO A 13 9.42 -7.54 -8.27
CA PRO A 13 10.76 -7.38 -8.82
C PRO A 13 11.70 -6.80 -7.76
N LYS A 14 12.99 -7.18 -7.83
CA LYS A 14 14.00 -6.80 -6.81
C LYS A 14 14.16 -5.28 -6.65
N ASP A 15 13.95 -4.51 -7.71
CA ASP A 15 14.01 -3.05 -7.68
C ASP A 15 12.96 -2.46 -6.72
N LEU A 16 11.73 -2.97 -6.81
CA LEU A 16 10.62 -2.52 -5.97
C LEU A 16 10.80 -2.97 -4.52
N GLU A 17 11.42 -4.13 -4.29
CA GLU A 17 11.74 -4.60 -2.93
C GLU A 17 12.71 -3.65 -2.22
N ALA A 18 13.69 -3.09 -2.95
CA ALA A 18 14.63 -2.13 -2.40
C ALA A 18 13.94 -0.83 -1.96
N GLU A 19 13.09 -0.25 -2.82
CA GLU A 19 12.30 0.94 -2.46
C GLU A 19 11.40 0.70 -1.25
N VAL A 20 10.81 -0.51 -1.17
CA VAL A 20 9.95 -0.90 -0.06
C VAL A 20 10.74 -1.06 1.24
N ASP A 21 11.98 -1.58 1.21
CA ASP A 21 12.85 -1.65 2.40
C ASP A 21 13.26 -0.26 2.89
N GLU A 22 13.55 0.67 1.97
CA GLU A 22 13.85 2.06 2.31
C GLU A 22 12.65 2.76 2.98
N ILE A 23 11.45 2.60 2.42
CA ILE A 23 10.21 3.12 3.00
C ILE A 23 9.97 2.51 4.38
N LYS A 24 10.23 1.21 4.54
CA LYS A 24 10.10 0.53 5.83
C LYS A 24 11.01 1.13 6.89
N ARG A 25 12.29 1.33 6.56
CA ARG A 25 13.27 1.93 7.48
C ARG A 25 12.89 3.35 7.87
N GLY A 26 12.34 4.13 6.93
CA GLY A 26 11.99 5.53 7.18
C GLY A 26 10.71 5.74 7.96
N LYS A 27 9.62 5.02 7.61
CA LYS A 27 8.26 5.31 8.11
C LYS A 27 7.62 4.19 8.93
N PHE A 28 8.10 2.95 8.81
CA PHE A 28 7.47 1.76 9.41
C PHE A 28 8.44 0.96 10.29
N TYR A 29 9.39 1.67 10.92
CA TYR A 29 10.39 1.03 11.78
C TYR A 29 9.70 0.27 12.92
N GLY A 30 9.92 -1.05 12.97
CA GLY A 30 9.33 -1.94 13.99
C GLY A 30 8.04 -2.66 13.58
N GLN A 31 7.45 -2.39 12.41
CA GLN A 31 6.26 -3.12 11.92
C GLN A 31 6.62 -4.28 10.98
N SER A 32 5.77 -5.30 10.95
CA SER A 32 5.91 -6.42 10.02
C SER A 32 5.68 -5.96 8.58
N TYR A 33 6.38 -6.58 7.61
CA TYR A 33 6.17 -6.29 6.19
C TYR A 33 4.68 -6.38 5.80
N ALA A 34 3.95 -7.34 6.38
CA ALA A 34 2.53 -7.51 6.13
C ALA A 34 1.67 -6.30 6.53
N GLU A 35 1.99 -5.61 7.63
CA GLU A 35 1.25 -4.41 8.06
C GLU A 35 1.56 -3.22 7.18
N MET A 36 2.82 -3.04 6.82
CA MET A 36 3.26 -2.01 5.87
C MET A 36 2.56 -2.21 4.51
N TYR A 37 2.52 -3.43 3.98
CA TYR A 37 1.81 -3.72 2.73
C TYR A 37 0.31 -3.42 2.82
N ARG A 38 -0.35 -3.73 3.94
CA ARG A 38 -1.76 -3.35 4.12
C ARG A 38 -1.95 -1.84 4.05
N GLN A 39 -1.11 -1.08 4.73
CA GLN A 39 -1.20 0.39 4.72
C GLN A 39 -0.88 0.97 3.34
N LEU A 40 0.15 0.49 2.66
CA LEU A 40 0.49 0.89 1.29
C LEU A 40 -0.66 0.61 0.31
N ILE A 41 -1.24 -0.60 0.37
CA ILE A 41 -2.38 -0.98 -0.47
C ILE A 41 -3.60 -0.11 -0.15
N SER A 42 -3.91 0.12 1.13
CA SER A 42 -5.01 1.00 1.53
C SER A 42 -4.81 2.44 1.06
N LEU A 43 -3.60 2.97 1.17
CA LEU A 43 -3.25 4.32 0.69
C LEU A 43 -3.34 4.39 -0.84
N GLY A 44 -2.82 3.40 -1.56
CA GLY A 44 -2.93 3.32 -3.02
C GLY A 44 -4.39 3.25 -3.48
N ILE A 45 -5.22 2.42 -2.84
CA ILE A 45 -6.65 2.34 -3.13
C ILE A 45 -7.35 3.68 -2.81
N ALA A 46 -7.03 4.30 -1.67
CA ALA A 46 -7.60 5.59 -1.29
C ALA A 46 -7.19 6.70 -2.26
N GLN A 47 -5.94 6.72 -2.72
CA GLN A 47 -5.46 7.67 -3.71
C GLN A 47 -6.14 7.47 -5.06
N ILE A 48 -6.26 6.24 -5.55
CA ILE A 48 -6.97 5.92 -6.79
C ILE A 48 -8.45 6.34 -6.70
N LYS A 49 -9.12 6.05 -5.58
CA LYS A 49 -10.51 6.47 -5.34
C LYS A 49 -10.67 7.98 -5.20
N ASN A 50 -9.72 8.67 -4.56
CA ASN A 50 -9.73 10.12 -4.44
C ASN A 50 -9.35 10.81 -5.77
N CYS A 51 -8.62 10.13 -6.65
CA CYS A 51 -8.39 10.57 -8.03
C CYS A 51 -9.64 10.45 -8.91
N ASP A 52 -10.67 9.73 -8.48
CA ASP A 52 -11.96 9.59 -9.18
C ASP A 52 -12.94 10.74 -8.89
N VAL A 53 -12.49 11.83 -8.27
CA VAL A 53 -13.31 13.04 -8.05
C VAL A 53 -12.50 14.30 -8.37
N LYS A 54 -12.34 14.59 -9.66
CA LYS A 54 -12.37 15.93 -10.30
C LYS A 54 -11.83 15.90 -11.74
N ASN A 55 -12.54 15.16 -12.57
CA ASN A 55 -12.73 15.46 -13.98
C ASN A 55 -14.20 15.08 -14.19
N GLU A 56 -15.18 15.92 -13.87
CA GLU A 56 -15.59 17.14 -14.57
C GLU A 56 -16.52 17.96 -13.67
N LEU A 57 -16.12 19.16 -13.22
CA LEU A 57 -17.08 20.27 -13.02
C LEU A 57 -16.29 21.60 -12.95
N SER A 58 -16.46 22.39 -14.02
CA SER A 58 -16.24 23.84 -14.09
C SER A 58 -14.78 24.34 -14.21
N ALA A 59 -14.29 24.45 -15.44
CA ALA A 59 -13.74 25.69 -16.02
C ALA A 59 -13.64 25.57 -17.54
#